data_AF-A0AAU3EVG8-F1
#
_entry.id   AF-A0AAU3EVG8-F1
#
_cell.length_a   1.000
_cell.length_b   1.000
_cell.length_c   1.000
_cell.angle_alpha   90.00
_cell.angle_beta   90.00
_cell.angle_gamma   90.00
#
_symmetry.space_group_name_H-M   'P 1'
#
loop_
_entity.id
_entity.type
_entity.pdbx_description
1 polymer ?
#
loop_
_entity_poly.entity_id
_entity_poly.type
_entity_poly.pdbx_seq_one_letter_code
_entity_poly.pdbx_strand_id
1 'polypeptide(L)'
;MKVAILSFAHVHAATYIELLRDRSDIELITTDPDAPPGDPTRGKALADELGVTYRADYEEAFAECPRAVIVTSENTRHRQLVEQAAAAGAHILCEKPLATTEHDARAMIEACEQAGVSLMTAYPVRFHPAFTALRHALADGSVGPLLSVHGVNNSRPPGLTAPWFADPTFAGGGAVMDHTLHIADLLDVLLDGEQPAQVYAVANTLLTRGGADEPKVESAGLLTLTYARGLVATIDCSWSHPSSHPNWGGLSLACVGQRALVEFDAFPPLLDGYDTAQATTRWEPGAINLDAAMLDSFLTAARTGQRAHPDGETGLRTLQTALAAYESLHTRQPVVTAAAAGPLPHSSSHTPLSPREDRCGRQ
;
A
#
# COMPACT_ATOMS: atom_id res chain seq x y z
N MET A 1 -14.57 -20.47 -7.94
CA MET A 1 -14.51 -20.03 -6.53
C MET A 1 -15.33 -18.76 -6.42
N LYS A 2 -16.24 -18.68 -5.45
CA LYS A 2 -17.08 -17.50 -5.28
C LYS A 2 -16.32 -16.38 -4.60
N VAL A 3 -16.33 -15.18 -5.21
CA VAL A 3 -15.63 -13.98 -4.72
C VAL A 3 -16.63 -12.84 -4.67
N ALA A 4 -16.63 -12.08 -3.57
CA ALA A 4 -17.44 -10.87 -3.43
C ALA A 4 -16.55 -9.63 -3.44
N ILE A 5 -16.90 -8.61 -4.22
CA ILE A 5 -16.34 -7.24 -4.09
C ILE A 5 -17.37 -6.39 -3.35
N LEU A 6 -16.94 -5.80 -2.23
CA LEU A 6 -17.77 -4.98 -1.35
C LEU A 6 -17.41 -3.51 -1.50
N SER A 7 -18.41 -2.74 -1.91
CA SER A 7 -18.36 -1.31 -2.25
C SER A 7 -17.53 -0.98 -3.49
N PHE A 8 -17.97 0.03 -4.26
CA PHE A 8 -17.24 0.56 -5.41
C PHE A 8 -16.64 1.94 -5.11
N ALA A 9 -16.54 2.33 -3.82
CA ALA A 9 -16.06 3.65 -3.42
C ALA A 9 -14.59 3.90 -3.79
N HIS A 10 -13.75 2.87 -3.68
CA HIS A 10 -12.32 2.98 -3.96
C HIS A 10 -12.04 2.90 -5.47
N VAL A 11 -11.07 3.68 -5.95
CA VAL A 11 -10.73 3.81 -7.38
C VAL A 11 -10.29 2.50 -8.05
N HIS A 12 -9.84 1.51 -7.26
CA HIS A 12 -9.46 0.18 -7.77
C HIS A 12 -10.64 -0.77 -7.99
N ALA A 13 -11.84 -0.48 -7.48
CA ALA A 13 -12.97 -1.42 -7.51
C ALA A 13 -13.29 -1.86 -8.95
N ALA A 14 -13.40 -0.91 -9.88
CA ALA A 14 -13.67 -1.21 -11.29
C ALA A 14 -12.57 -2.10 -11.91
N THR A 15 -11.29 -1.78 -11.69
CA THR A 15 -10.16 -2.59 -12.14
C THR A 15 -10.24 -4.02 -11.62
N TYR A 16 -10.56 -4.20 -10.33
CA TYR A 16 -10.67 -5.54 -9.74
C TYR A 16 -11.87 -6.31 -10.30
N ILE A 17 -13.00 -5.64 -10.53
CA ILE A 17 -14.18 -6.25 -11.18
C ILE A 17 -13.80 -6.72 -12.59
N GLU A 18 -13.17 -5.87 -13.40
CA GLU A 18 -12.75 -6.21 -14.77
C GLU A 18 -11.77 -7.39 -14.80
N LEU A 19 -10.78 -7.41 -13.91
CA LEU A 19 -9.80 -8.49 -13.82
C LEU A 19 -10.39 -9.83 -13.38
N LEU A 20 -11.51 -9.82 -12.65
CA LEU A 20 -12.15 -11.03 -12.12
C LEU A 20 -13.34 -11.51 -12.94
N ARG A 21 -14.08 -10.62 -13.61
CA ARG A 21 -15.29 -10.95 -14.36
C ARG A 21 -15.05 -12.01 -15.43
N ASP A 22 -13.95 -11.89 -16.17
CA ASP A 22 -13.70 -12.74 -17.34
C ASP A 22 -12.97 -14.05 -16.99
N ARG A 23 -12.80 -14.34 -15.68
CA ARG A 23 -12.13 -15.53 -15.18
C ARG A 23 -13.09 -16.70 -15.02
N SER A 24 -12.88 -17.75 -15.81
CA SER A 24 -13.66 -19.00 -15.71
C SER A 24 -13.60 -19.71 -14.35
N ASP A 25 -12.57 -19.43 -13.54
CA ASP A 25 -12.39 -20.02 -12.21
C ASP A 25 -13.04 -19.20 -11.08
N ILE A 26 -13.67 -18.06 -11.40
CA ILE A 26 -14.29 -17.14 -10.45
C ILE A 26 -15.80 -16.99 -10.73
N GLU A 27 -16.59 -17.04 -9.66
CA GLU A 27 -17.98 -16.62 -9.67
C GLU A 27 -18.04 -15.29 -8.91
N LEU A 28 -18.16 -14.18 -9.63
CA LEU A 28 -18.06 -12.83 -9.08
C LEU A 28 -19.44 -12.32 -8.63
N ILE A 29 -19.50 -11.87 -7.37
CA ILE A 29 -20.61 -11.14 -6.78
C ILE A 29 -20.13 -9.74 -6.44
N THR A 30 -20.97 -8.75 -6.66
CA THR A 30 -20.66 -7.36 -6.34
C THR A 30 -21.81 -6.72 -5.57
N THR A 31 -21.49 -5.76 -4.72
CA THR A 31 -22.49 -4.99 -3.95
C THR A 31 -21.91 -3.65 -3.56
N ASP A 32 -22.69 -2.58 -3.62
CA ASP A 32 -22.32 -1.25 -3.15
C ASP A 32 -23.56 -0.46 -2.71
N PRO A 33 -24.18 -0.86 -1.58
CA PRO A 33 -25.43 -0.25 -1.09
C PRO A 33 -25.28 1.22 -0.67
N ASP A 34 -24.03 1.69 -0.51
CA ASP A 34 -23.73 3.05 -0.08
C ASP A 34 -23.61 4.03 -1.25
N ALA A 35 -23.67 3.52 -2.49
CA ALA A 35 -23.70 4.34 -3.67
C ALA A 35 -24.96 5.23 -3.68
N PRO A 36 -24.82 6.54 -4.00
CA PRO A 36 -25.98 7.37 -4.27
C PRO A 36 -26.86 6.75 -5.36
N PRO A 37 -28.20 6.76 -5.24
CA PRO A 37 -29.08 6.19 -6.25
C PRO A 37 -28.83 6.81 -7.63
N GLY A 38 -28.48 5.97 -8.61
CA GLY A 38 -28.22 6.39 -9.99
C GLY A 38 -26.82 6.96 -10.24
N ASP A 39 -25.88 6.87 -9.30
CA ASP A 39 -24.47 7.19 -9.54
C ASP A 39 -23.90 6.27 -10.64
N PRO A 40 -23.43 6.81 -11.78
CA PRO A 40 -22.92 5.97 -12.87
C PRO A 40 -21.55 5.36 -12.55
N THR A 41 -20.85 5.84 -11.53
CA THR A 41 -19.50 5.39 -11.16
C THR A 41 -19.49 4.39 -10.00
N ARG A 42 -20.65 4.08 -9.43
CA ARG A 42 -20.82 3.22 -8.25
C ARG A 42 -22.12 2.42 -8.32
N GLY A 43 -22.36 1.55 -7.33
CA GLY A 43 -23.66 0.89 -7.16
C GLY A 43 -24.10 0.03 -8.35
N LYS A 44 -25.42 -0.18 -8.44
CA LYS A 44 -26.02 -1.03 -9.47
C LYS A 44 -25.75 -0.54 -10.90
N ALA A 45 -25.65 0.77 -11.13
CA ALA A 45 -25.47 1.31 -12.48
C ALA A 45 -24.13 0.87 -13.09
N LEU A 46 -23.04 0.99 -12.32
CA LEU A 46 -21.74 0.48 -12.75
C LEU A 46 -21.75 -1.04 -12.92
N ALA A 47 -22.39 -1.77 -11.99
CA ALA A 47 -22.47 -3.22 -12.09
C ALA A 47 -23.19 -3.69 -13.37
N ASP A 48 -24.27 -3.01 -13.76
CA ASP A 48 -25.01 -3.28 -14.99
C ASP A 48 -24.17 -2.95 -16.23
N GLU A 49 -23.44 -1.83 -16.23
CA GLU A 49 -22.51 -1.45 -17.30
C GLU A 49 -21.39 -2.49 -17.48
N LEU A 50 -20.82 -2.97 -16.37
CA LEU A 50 -19.77 -3.99 -16.38
C LEU A 50 -20.31 -5.40 -16.61
N GLY A 51 -21.64 -5.60 -16.61
CA GLY A 51 -22.27 -6.89 -16.84
C GLY A 51 -21.99 -7.93 -15.75
N VAL A 52 -21.93 -7.50 -14.48
CA VAL A 52 -21.61 -8.36 -13.33
C VAL A 52 -22.79 -8.55 -12.39
N THR A 53 -22.76 -9.65 -11.62
CA THR A 53 -23.80 -9.95 -10.64
C THR A 53 -23.81 -8.92 -9.51
N TYR A 54 -24.97 -8.30 -9.26
CA TYR A 54 -25.17 -7.32 -8.19
C TYR A 54 -26.12 -7.84 -7.12
N ARG A 55 -25.84 -7.54 -5.85
CA ARG A 55 -26.74 -7.76 -4.69
C ARG A 55 -27.09 -6.41 -4.08
N ALA A 56 -28.32 -6.29 -3.55
CA ALA A 56 -28.86 -5.01 -3.12
C ALA A 56 -28.15 -4.46 -1.88
N ASP A 57 -27.67 -5.34 -1.02
CA ASP A 57 -26.95 -5.00 0.20
C ASP A 57 -25.84 -6.01 0.53
N TYR A 58 -25.13 -5.78 1.64
CA TYR A 58 -24.06 -6.64 2.11
C TYR A 58 -24.58 -7.99 2.64
N GLU A 59 -25.77 -8.03 3.25
CA GLU A 59 -26.35 -9.26 3.79
C GLU A 59 -26.64 -10.28 2.69
N GLU A 60 -27.25 -9.82 1.59
CA GLU A 60 -27.48 -10.61 0.39
C GLU A 60 -26.16 -11.13 -0.24
N ALA A 61 -25.11 -10.32 -0.24
CA ALA A 61 -23.80 -10.73 -0.75
C ALA A 61 -23.13 -11.79 0.14
N PHE A 62 -23.27 -11.69 1.46
CA PHE A 62 -22.75 -12.70 2.40
C PHE A 62 -23.59 -13.98 2.43
N ALA A 63 -24.91 -13.89 2.21
CA ALA A 63 -25.81 -15.04 2.12
C ALA A 63 -25.44 -16.02 0.98
N GLU A 64 -24.69 -15.54 0.00
CA GLU A 64 -24.14 -16.35 -1.10
C GLU A 64 -22.92 -17.19 -0.68
N CYS A 65 -22.41 -17.01 0.54
CA CYS A 65 -21.26 -17.71 1.11
C CYS A 65 -19.98 -17.56 0.25
N PRO A 66 -19.49 -16.32 0.01
CA PRO A 66 -18.26 -16.13 -0.74
C PRO A 66 -17.06 -16.74 -0.01
N ARG A 67 -16.18 -17.40 -0.77
CA ARG A 67 -14.92 -17.96 -0.23
C ARG A 67 -13.89 -16.87 0.04
N ALA A 68 -13.93 -15.81 -0.75
CA ALA A 68 -13.06 -14.65 -0.64
C ALA A 68 -13.85 -13.35 -0.83
N VAL A 69 -13.44 -12.32 -0.11
CA VAL A 69 -14.03 -10.98 -0.09
C VAL A 69 -12.93 -9.97 -0.40
N ILE A 70 -13.24 -9.00 -1.25
CA ILE A 70 -12.38 -7.85 -1.55
C ILE A 70 -13.12 -6.60 -1.08
N VAL A 71 -12.51 -5.85 -0.16
CA VAL A 71 -13.10 -4.64 0.43
C VAL A 71 -12.50 -3.40 -0.24
N THR A 72 -13.35 -2.65 -0.94
CA THR A 72 -13.00 -1.44 -1.70
C THR A 72 -13.91 -0.26 -1.33
N SER A 73 -14.25 -0.14 -0.04
CA SER A 73 -15.06 0.96 0.52
C SER A 73 -14.23 2.20 0.82
N GLU A 74 -14.86 3.21 1.41
CA GLU A 74 -14.14 4.30 2.09
C GLU A 74 -13.30 3.73 3.27
N ASN A 75 -12.16 4.36 3.56
CA ASN A 75 -11.16 3.83 4.52
C ASN A 75 -11.74 3.59 5.92
N THR A 76 -12.62 4.48 6.40
CA THR A 76 -13.24 4.34 7.73
C THR A 76 -14.25 3.21 7.83
N ARG A 77 -14.65 2.62 6.69
CA ARG A 77 -15.66 1.55 6.62
C ARG A 77 -15.05 0.16 6.45
N HIS A 78 -13.74 0.07 6.25
CA HIS A 78 -13.01 -1.20 6.15
C HIS A 78 -13.30 -2.12 7.34
N ARG A 79 -13.20 -1.61 8.58
CA ARG A 79 -13.37 -2.42 9.79
C ARG A 79 -14.67 -3.22 9.80
N GLN A 80 -15.79 -2.54 9.62
CA GLN A 80 -17.11 -3.17 9.67
C GLN A 80 -17.24 -4.27 8.61
N LEU A 81 -16.79 -4.01 7.38
CA LEU A 81 -16.88 -4.98 6.28
C LEU A 81 -15.93 -6.17 6.48
N VAL A 82 -14.74 -5.94 7.02
CA VAL A 82 -13.78 -7.00 7.34
C VAL A 82 -14.28 -7.88 8.48
N GLU A 83 -14.83 -7.31 9.56
CA GLU A 83 -15.43 -8.07 10.66
C GLU A 83 -16.62 -8.93 10.17
N GLN A 84 -17.48 -8.39 9.29
CA GLN A 84 -18.58 -9.14 8.68
C GLN A 84 -18.08 -10.28 7.77
N ALA A 85 -17.06 -10.02 6.95
CA ALA A 85 -16.46 -11.03 6.08
C ALA A 85 -15.76 -12.15 6.88
N ALA A 86 -15.07 -11.79 7.97
CA ALA A 86 -14.47 -12.75 8.89
C ALA A 86 -15.53 -13.62 9.57
N ALA A 87 -16.63 -13.03 10.05
CA ALA A 87 -17.75 -13.76 10.62
C ALA A 87 -18.42 -14.73 9.61
N ALA A 88 -18.40 -14.39 8.32
CA ALA A 88 -18.86 -15.26 7.23
C ALA A 88 -17.84 -16.35 6.83
N GLY A 89 -16.64 -16.36 7.42
CA GLY A 89 -15.58 -17.35 7.11
C GLY A 89 -14.89 -17.13 5.76
N ALA A 90 -14.97 -15.92 5.20
CA ALA A 90 -14.31 -15.56 3.95
C ALA A 90 -12.87 -15.08 4.17
N HIS A 91 -11.94 -15.43 3.27
CA HIS A 91 -10.63 -14.75 3.23
C HIS A 91 -10.79 -13.33 2.69
N ILE A 92 -10.02 -12.38 3.20
CA ILE A 92 -10.20 -10.95 2.92
C ILE A 92 -8.96 -10.36 2.25
N LEU A 93 -9.18 -9.61 1.17
CA LEU A 93 -8.26 -8.61 0.65
C LEU A 93 -8.87 -7.23 0.93
N CYS A 94 -8.22 -6.42 1.74
CA CYS A 94 -8.71 -5.09 2.11
C CYS A 94 -7.85 -4.03 1.44
N GLU A 95 -8.48 -3.02 0.85
CA GLU A 95 -7.78 -1.85 0.36
C GLU A 95 -6.93 -1.16 1.43
N LYS A 96 -5.93 -0.42 0.95
CA LYS A 96 -5.05 0.38 1.80
C LYS A 96 -5.62 1.80 1.96
N PRO A 97 -5.43 2.46 3.12
CA PRO A 97 -4.93 1.91 4.38
C PRO A 97 -5.83 0.81 4.93
N LEU A 98 -5.23 -0.14 5.67
CA LEU A 98 -6.01 -1.19 6.34
C LEU A 98 -7.14 -0.58 7.19
N ALA A 99 -6.85 0.48 7.95
CA ALA A 99 -7.83 1.30 8.65
C ALA A 99 -7.30 2.73 8.82
N THR A 100 -8.11 3.64 9.35
CA THR A 100 -7.67 5.02 9.66
C THR A 100 -7.16 5.18 11.09
N THR A 101 -7.33 4.16 11.94
CA THR A 101 -6.84 4.13 13.32
C THR A 101 -6.15 2.81 13.62
N GLU A 102 -5.18 2.83 14.54
CA GLU A 102 -4.53 1.62 15.02
C GLU A 102 -5.52 0.67 15.74
N HIS A 103 -6.48 1.25 16.48
CA HIS A 103 -7.52 0.46 17.16
C HIS A 103 -8.33 -0.38 16.18
N ASP A 104 -8.78 0.23 15.08
CA ASP A 104 -9.58 -0.46 14.08
C ASP A 104 -8.77 -1.50 13.31
N ALA A 105 -7.53 -1.19 12.93
CA ALA A 105 -6.64 -2.16 12.29
C ALA A 105 -6.41 -3.40 13.16
N ARG A 106 -6.19 -3.21 14.47
CA ARG A 106 -6.04 -4.33 15.42
C ARG A 106 -7.32 -5.15 15.55
N ALA A 107 -8.48 -4.50 15.63
CA ALA A 107 -9.76 -5.21 15.69
C ALA A 107 -10.03 -6.06 14.44
N MET A 108 -9.66 -5.55 13.26
CA MET A 108 -9.77 -6.28 12.00
C MET A 108 -8.88 -7.54 11.98
N ILE A 109 -7.63 -7.41 12.43
CA ILE A 109 -6.69 -8.53 12.53
C ILE A 109 -7.24 -9.58 13.50
N GLU A 110 -7.63 -9.16 14.70
CA GLU A 110 -8.16 -10.06 15.73
C GLU A 110 -9.41 -10.82 15.24
N ALA A 111 -10.34 -10.13 14.57
CA ALA A 111 -11.54 -10.78 14.01
C ALA A 111 -11.18 -11.87 12.98
N CYS A 112 -10.19 -11.61 12.13
CA CYS A 112 -9.73 -12.58 11.13
C CYS A 112 -9.00 -13.76 11.77
N GLU A 113 -8.17 -13.51 12.79
CA GLU A 113 -7.48 -14.55 13.55
C GLU A 113 -8.48 -15.46 14.29
N GLN A 114 -9.49 -14.89 14.94
CA GLN A 114 -10.54 -15.64 15.63
C GLN A 114 -11.37 -16.50 14.67
N ALA A 115 -11.63 -16.01 13.46
CA ALA A 115 -12.34 -16.75 12.42
C ALA A 115 -11.45 -17.76 11.66
N GLY A 116 -10.12 -17.72 11.85
CA GLY A 116 -9.17 -18.57 11.13
C GLY A 116 -9.08 -18.25 9.63
N VAL A 117 -9.34 -17.00 9.24
CA VAL A 117 -9.30 -16.53 7.85
C VAL A 117 -8.10 -15.61 7.62
N SER A 118 -7.69 -15.46 6.37
CA SER A 118 -6.58 -14.55 6.02
C SER A 118 -7.09 -13.14 5.82
N LEU A 119 -6.30 -12.16 6.28
CA LEU A 119 -6.47 -10.75 5.98
C LEU A 119 -5.24 -10.26 5.23
N MET A 120 -5.41 -9.91 3.96
CA MET A 120 -4.39 -9.32 3.10
C MET A 120 -4.65 -7.82 2.94
N THR A 121 -3.61 -6.99 2.98
CA THR A 121 -3.71 -5.57 2.63
C THR A 121 -3.34 -5.36 1.16
N ALA A 122 -4.04 -4.47 0.45
CA ALA A 122 -3.84 -4.25 -0.98
C ALA A 122 -2.60 -3.38 -1.26
N TYR A 123 -1.44 -4.02 -1.41
CA TYR A 123 -0.22 -3.38 -1.90
C TYR A 123 0.27 -4.06 -3.18
N PRO A 124 -0.10 -3.55 -4.38
CA PRO A 124 0.25 -4.19 -5.64
C PRO A 124 1.75 -4.04 -6.00
N VAL A 125 2.40 -2.95 -5.57
CA VAL A 125 3.76 -2.59 -6.04
C VAL A 125 4.83 -3.61 -5.67
N ARG A 126 4.71 -4.28 -4.53
CA ARG A 126 5.61 -5.36 -4.10
C ARG A 126 5.61 -6.58 -5.03
N PHE A 127 4.58 -6.76 -5.86
CA PHE A 127 4.51 -7.82 -6.87
C PHE A 127 5.27 -7.45 -8.15
N HIS A 128 5.85 -6.25 -8.23
CA HIS A 128 6.63 -5.83 -9.38
C HIS A 128 7.93 -6.65 -9.51
N PRO A 129 8.25 -7.21 -10.69
CA PRO A 129 9.47 -8.01 -10.89
C PRO A 129 10.76 -7.24 -10.58
N ALA A 130 10.83 -5.95 -10.91
CA ALA A 130 11.99 -5.12 -10.56
C ALA A 130 12.13 -4.91 -9.04
N PHE A 131 11.02 -4.90 -8.27
CA PHE A 131 11.11 -4.88 -6.82
C PHE A 131 11.61 -6.23 -6.27
N THR A 132 11.19 -7.34 -6.89
CA THR A 132 11.75 -8.66 -6.58
C THR A 132 13.25 -8.71 -6.87
N ALA A 133 13.72 -8.12 -7.98
CA ALA A 133 15.13 -8.03 -8.30
C ALA A 133 15.91 -7.17 -7.28
N LEU A 134 15.35 -6.02 -6.85
CA LEU A 134 15.91 -5.20 -5.78
C LEU A 134 16.09 -6.01 -4.48
N ARG A 135 15.07 -6.77 -4.08
CA ARG A 135 15.15 -7.64 -2.89
C ARG A 135 16.25 -8.69 -3.02
N HIS A 136 16.39 -9.32 -4.19
CA HIS A 136 17.46 -10.29 -4.42
C HIS A 136 18.85 -9.65 -4.34
N ALA A 137 19.03 -8.45 -4.91
CA ALA A 137 20.30 -7.73 -4.85
C ALA A 137 20.69 -7.31 -3.40
N LEU A 138 19.71 -7.08 -2.53
CA LEU A 138 19.96 -6.88 -1.11
C LEU A 138 20.31 -8.20 -0.41
N ALA A 139 19.54 -9.24 -0.67
CA ALA A 139 19.71 -10.56 -0.05
C ALA A 139 21.02 -11.25 -0.42
N ASP A 140 21.49 -11.10 -1.67
CA ASP A 140 22.77 -11.65 -2.13
C ASP A 140 23.99 -10.82 -1.71
N GLY A 141 23.75 -9.67 -1.06
CA GLY A 141 24.76 -8.77 -0.54
C GLY A 141 25.48 -7.93 -1.59
N SER A 142 25.05 -7.93 -2.85
CA SER A 142 25.63 -7.11 -3.93
C SER A 142 25.53 -5.61 -3.64
N VAL A 143 24.44 -5.17 -3.02
CA VAL A 143 24.24 -3.78 -2.55
C VAL A 143 24.95 -3.49 -1.22
N GLY A 144 25.16 -4.53 -0.42
CA GLY A 144 25.62 -4.43 0.96
C GLY A 144 24.54 -3.89 1.91
N PRO A 145 24.84 -3.69 3.20
CA PRO A 145 23.93 -3.07 4.15
C PRO A 145 23.43 -1.71 3.66
N LEU A 146 22.13 -1.45 3.79
CA LEU A 146 21.54 -0.16 3.46
C LEU A 146 22.04 0.93 4.41
N LEU A 147 22.37 2.08 3.83
CA LEU A 147 22.78 3.31 4.50
C LEU A 147 21.65 4.35 4.50
N SER A 148 20.95 4.47 3.36
CA SER A 148 19.73 5.27 3.26
C SER A 148 18.80 4.77 2.17
N VAL A 149 17.52 5.13 2.28
CA VAL A 149 16.51 4.89 1.24
C VAL A 149 15.75 6.18 0.97
N HIS A 150 15.59 6.56 -0.29
CA HIS A 150 14.77 7.69 -0.70
C HIS A 150 13.58 7.18 -1.50
N GLY A 151 12.38 7.27 -0.93
CA GLY A 151 11.16 6.92 -1.63
C GLY A 151 10.38 8.15 -2.05
N VAL A 152 9.79 8.07 -3.23
CA VAL A 152 8.90 9.07 -3.80
C VAL A 152 7.62 8.36 -4.22
N ASN A 153 6.46 8.94 -3.90
CA ASN A 153 5.19 8.53 -4.44
C ASN A 153 4.31 9.77 -4.68
N ASN A 154 4.34 10.24 -5.92
CA ASN A 154 3.65 11.44 -6.35
C ASN A 154 2.62 11.11 -7.43
N SER A 155 1.40 11.60 -7.24
CA SER A 155 0.30 11.40 -8.18
C SER A 155 -0.45 12.70 -8.44
N ARG A 156 -1.46 12.65 -9.30
CA ARG A 156 -2.46 13.72 -9.37
C ARG A 156 -3.48 13.50 -8.25
N PRO A 157 -4.19 14.53 -7.78
CA PRO A 157 -5.28 14.33 -6.82
C PRO A 157 -6.30 13.29 -7.35
N PRO A 158 -6.85 12.42 -6.48
CA PRO A 158 -7.84 11.41 -6.87
C PRO A 158 -9.00 11.99 -7.70
N GLY A 159 -9.41 13.23 -7.40
CA GLY A 159 -10.31 14.03 -8.22
C GLY A 159 -11.80 13.71 -8.04
N LEU A 160 -12.62 14.01 -9.06
CA LEU A 160 -14.09 13.86 -9.08
C LEU A 160 -14.57 12.41 -8.95
N THR A 161 -13.72 11.42 -9.23
CA THR A 161 -14.08 10.00 -9.22
C THR A 161 -14.12 9.38 -7.83
N ALA A 162 -13.55 10.06 -6.81
CA ALA A 162 -13.60 9.61 -5.43
C ALA A 162 -13.47 10.82 -4.46
N PRO A 163 -14.50 11.70 -4.40
CA PRO A 163 -14.42 12.95 -3.62
C PRO A 163 -14.20 12.72 -2.13
N TRP A 164 -14.55 11.54 -1.61
CA TRP A 164 -14.35 11.15 -0.21
C TRP A 164 -12.87 11.11 0.20
N PHE A 165 -11.91 10.94 -0.73
CA PHE A 165 -10.47 10.97 -0.43
C PHE A 165 -10.00 12.30 0.17
N ALA A 166 -10.68 13.40 -0.17
CA ALA A 166 -10.35 14.71 0.39
C ALA A 166 -11.01 14.93 1.75
N ASP A 167 -12.01 14.13 2.14
CA ASP A 167 -12.73 14.27 3.41
C ASP A 167 -12.10 13.37 4.49
N PRO A 168 -11.48 13.94 5.54
CA PRO A 168 -10.83 13.16 6.58
C PRO A 168 -11.80 12.26 7.36
N THR A 169 -13.12 12.55 7.32
CA THR A 169 -14.16 11.71 7.94
C THR A 169 -14.28 10.34 7.27
N PHE A 170 -13.92 10.25 5.99
CA PHE A 170 -13.95 9.01 5.21
C PHE A 170 -12.56 8.46 4.93
N ALA A 171 -11.58 9.34 4.71
CA ALA A 171 -10.23 8.97 4.31
C ALA A 171 -9.24 8.80 5.47
N GLY A 172 -9.48 9.45 6.61
CA GLY A 172 -8.52 9.51 7.72
C GLY A 172 -7.33 10.45 7.49
N GLY A 173 -7.22 11.05 6.30
CA GLY A 173 -6.10 11.89 5.92
C GLY A 173 -6.07 12.17 4.42
N GLY A 174 -5.14 13.01 3.97
CA GLY A 174 -4.90 13.33 2.57
C GLY A 174 -3.70 12.57 2.00
N ALA A 175 -2.87 13.27 1.22
CA ALA A 175 -1.73 12.69 0.51
C ALA A 175 -0.74 12.00 1.45
N VAL A 176 -0.59 12.46 2.70
CA VAL A 176 0.31 11.81 3.66
C VAL A 176 -0.23 10.43 4.03
N MET A 177 -1.51 10.29 4.35
CA MET A 177 -2.12 8.97 4.60
C MET A 177 -2.06 8.11 3.33
N ASP A 178 -2.49 8.64 2.20
CA ASP A 178 -2.65 7.91 0.94
C ASP A 178 -1.34 7.32 0.41
N HIS A 179 -0.28 8.15 0.35
CA HIS A 179 0.96 7.82 -0.35
C HIS A 179 2.08 7.28 0.54
N THR A 180 2.12 7.64 1.83
CA THR A 180 3.12 7.11 2.77
C THR A 180 3.06 5.59 2.83
N LEU A 181 1.85 5.03 2.83
CA LEU A 181 1.60 3.60 2.96
C LEU A 181 2.29 2.77 1.87
N HIS A 182 2.36 3.26 0.64
CA HIS A 182 3.00 2.55 -0.47
C HIS A 182 4.51 2.43 -0.26
N ILE A 183 5.18 3.52 0.15
CA ILE A 183 6.62 3.48 0.39
C ILE A 183 6.94 2.73 1.69
N ALA A 184 6.13 2.92 2.73
CA ALA A 184 6.24 2.18 3.98
C ALA A 184 6.10 0.67 3.76
N ASP A 185 5.21 0.23 2.85
CA ASP A 185 5.06 -1.18 2.47
C ASP A 185 6.33 -1.76 1.84
N LEU A 186 6.98 -1.02 0.96
CA LEU A 186 8.23 -1.47 0.35
C LEU A 186 9.36 -1.49 1.39
N LEU A 187 9.45 -0.48 2.25
CA LEU A 187 10.41 -0.46 3.36
C LEU A 187 10.19 -1.62 4.34
N ASP A 188 8.94 -1.95 4.67
CA ASP A 188 8.58 -3.12 5.50
C ASP A 188 9.17 -4.40 4.91
N VAL A 189 9.08 -4.59 3.59
CA VAL A 189 9.63 -5.76 2.92
C VAL A 189 11.16 -5.73 2.84
N LEU A 190 11.76 -4.57 2.56
CA LEU A 190 13.22 -4.45 2.42
C LEU A 190 13.96 -4.58 3.76
N LEU A 191 13.26 -4.32 4.88
CA LEU A 191 13.81 -4.32 6.23
C LEU A 191 13.22 -5.43 7.11
N ASP A 192 12.66 -6.48 6.48
CA ASP A 192 12.13 -7.67 7.16
C ASP A 192 11.16 -7.35 8.32
N GLY A 193 10.30 -6.35 8.12
CA GLY A 193 9.30 -5.90 9.08
C GLY A 193 9.81 -4.99 10.20
N GLU A 194 11.07 -4.53 10.15
CA GLU A 194 11.57 -3.52 11.08
C GLU A 194 10.73 -2.25 10.98
N GLN A 195 10.27 -1.73 12.13
CA GLN A 195 9.57 -0.45 12.19
C GLN A 195 10.55 0.70 12.44
N PRO A 196 10.28 1.91 11.90
CA PRO A 196 11.11 3.08 12.18
C PRO A 196 11.06 3.39 13.67
N ALA A 197 12.20 3.59 14.31
CA ALA A 197 12.32 4.00 15.72
C ALA A 197 11.87 5.46 15.94
N GLN A 198 11.94 6.30 14.91
CA GLN A 198 11.48 7.68 14.94
C GLN A 198 10.94 8.13 13.59
N VAL A 199 9.89 8.94 13.61
CA VAL A 199 9.28 9.58 12.43
C VAL A 199 9.21 11.09 12.64
N TYR A 200 9.67 11.87 11.66
CA TYR A 200 9.46 13.31 11.60
C TYR A 200 8.82 13.68 10.27
N ALA A 201 7.80 14.55 10.29
CA ALA A 201 7.05 14.91 9.09
C ALA A 201 6.82 16.43 8.98
N VAL A 202 6.80 16.91 7.74
CA VAL A 202 6.29 18.23 7.37
C VAL A 202 5.33 18.09 6.21
N ALA A 203 4.27 18.91 6.17
CA ALA A 203 3.25 18.82 5.13
C ALA A 203 2.68 20.20 4.78
N ASN A 204 2.03 20.27 3.62
CA ASN A 204 1.29 21.45 3.18
C ASN A 204 -0.11 21.08 2.67
N THR A 205 -0.99 22.07 2.57
CA THR A 205 -2.37 21.92 2.07
C THR A 205 -2.57 22.84 0.85
N LEU A 206 -1.55 23.02 0.01
CA LEU A 206 -1.56 24.07 -1.03
C LEU A 206 -2.62 23.83 -2.12
N LEU A 207 -2.87 22.56 -2.46
CA LEU A 207 -3.83 22.19 -3.52
C LEU A 207 -5.26 21.96 -3.01
N THR A 208 -5.43 21.87 -1.69
CA THR A 208 -6.70 21.60 -1.00
C THR A 208 -7.21 22.83 -0.24
N ARG A 209 -6.71 24.02 -0.59
CA ARG A 209 -7.01 25.30 0.08
C ARG A 209 -8.15 26.10 -0.59
N GLY A 210 -8.94 25.49 -1.48
CA GLY A 210 -10.04 26.16 -2.20
C GLY A 210 -11.35 26.15 -1.43
N GLY A 211 -12.07 27.28 -1.34
CA GLY A 211 -13.45 27.32 -0.80
C GLY A 211 -13.59 27.19 0.73
N ALA A 212 -14.72 27.68 1.27
CA ALA A 212 -15.05 27.56 2.70
C ALA A 212 -15.47 26.13 3.10
N ASP A 213 -15.82 25.31 2.11
CA ASP A 213 -16.45 24.00 2.27
C ASP A 213 -15.58 22.81 1.80
N GLU A 214 -14.35 23.03 1.30
CA GLU A 214 -13.45 21.91 0.98
C GLU A 214 -12.70 21.44 2.23
N PRO A 215 -12.68 20.13 2.52
CA PRO A 215 -11.91 19.59 3.61
C PRO A 215 -10.40 19.79 3.38
N LYS A 216 -9.75 20.38 4.39
CA LYS A 216 -8.35 20.83 4.35
C LYS A 216 -7.40 19.70 4.73
N VAL A 217 -7.38 18.63 3.94
CA VAL A 217 -6.35 17.58 4.07
C VAL A 217 -5.04 18.03 3.43
N GLU A 218 -3.92 17.48 3.88
CA GLU A 218 -2.62 17.75 3.27
C GLU A 218 -2.51 17.21 1.84
N SER A 219 -1.95 18.03 0.96
CA SER A 219 -1.75 17.72 -0.47
C SER A 219 -0.33 17.26 -0.78
N ALA A 220 0.62 17.49 0.14
CA ALA A 220 2.00 17.03 0.03
C ALA A 220 2.64 16.92 1.41
N GLY A 221 3.56 15.97 1.56
CA GLY A 221 4.35 15.76 2.76
C GLY A 221 5.73 15.21 2.47
N LEU A 222 6.67 15.53 3.36
CA LEU A 222 8.01 14.95 3.42
C LEU A 222 8.19 14.33 4.80
N LEU A 223 8.55 13.06 4.83
CA LEU A 223 8.82 12.32 6.06
C LEU A 223 10.29 11.90 6.10
N THR A 224 10.87 11.95 7.30
CA THR A 224 12.15 11.33 7.63
C THR A 224 11.91 10.24 8.66
N LEU A 225 12.38 9.03 8.36
CA LEU A 225 12.28 7.84 9.19
C LEU A 225 13.68 7.45 9.66
N THR A 226 13.84 7.22 10.95
CA THR A 226 15.10 6.73 11.54
C THR A 226 14.86 5.34 12.13
N TYR A 227 15.63 4.34 11.70
CA TYR A 227 15.56 2.97 12.19
C TYR A 227 16.59 2.70 13.30
N ALA A 228 16.41 1.62 14.08
CA ALA A 228 17.19 1.39 15.30
C ALA A 228 18.71 1.24 15.03
N ARG A 229 19.08 0.78 13.84
CA ARG A 229 20.47 0.61 13.40
C ARG A 229 21.07 1.83 12.70
N GLY A 230 20.39 2.97 12.73
CA GLY A 230 20.86 4.23 12.14
C GLY A 230 20.59 4.37 10.64
N LEU A 231 19.92 3.41 10.00
CA LEU A 231 19.38 3.58 8.66
C LEU A 231 18.38 4.75 8.66
N VAL A 232 18.52 5.64 7.69
CA VAL A 232 17.59 6.76 7.49
C VAL A 232 16.84 6.55 6.17
N ALA A 233 15.53 6.67 6.20
CA ALA A 233 14.71 6.69 4.98
C ALA A 233 13.94 8.00 4.87
N THR A 234 13.66 8.42 3.64
CA THR A 234 12.76 9.55 3.36
C THR A 234 11.58 9.11 2.53
N ILE A 235 10.42 9.72 2.76
CA ILE A 235 9.23 9.56 1.93
C ILE A 235 8.80 10.93 1.44
N ASP A 236 8.83 11.14 0.13
CA ASP A 236 8.18 12.26 -0.55
C ASP A 236 6.82 11.78 -1.08
N CYS A 237 5.74 12.34 -0.55
CA CYS A 237 4.38 11.93 -0.86
C CYS A 237 3.53 13.14 -1.24
N SER A 238 2.92 13.15 -2.42
CA SER A 238 2.08 14.28 -2.83
C SER A 238 1.05 13.97 -3.92
N TRP A 239 0.00 14.79 -3.93
CA TRP A 239 -0.94 14.92 -5.04
C TRP A 239 -0.55 16.07 -5.98
N SER A 240 0.75 16.22 -6.25
CA SER A 240 1.30 17.41 -6.91
C SER A 240 1.29 17.36 -8.44
N HIS A 241 1.04 16.21 -9.05
CA HIS A 241 1.03 16.14 -10.51
C HIS A 241 -0.18 16.88 -11.11
N PRO A 242 -0.02 17.50 -12.29
CA PRO A 242 -1.12 18.14 -13.00
C PRO A 242 -2.29 17.18 -13.25
N SER A 243 -3.51 17.70 -13.38
CA SER A 243 -4.70 16.89 -13.67
C SER A 243 -4.63 16.12 -15.00
N SER A 244 -3.78 16.56 -15.93
CA SER A 244 -3.50 15.87 -17.21
C SER A 244 -2.46 14.75 -17.09
N HIS A 245 -1.84 14.57 -15.92
CA HIS A 245 -0.91 13.47 -15.68
C HIS A 245 -1.67 12.14 -15.63
N PRO A 246 -1.10 11.03 -16.12
CA PRO A 246 -1.68 9.70 -15.93
C PRO A 246 -1.99 9.39 -14.46
N ASN A 247 -3.02 8.57 -14.23
CA ASN A 247 -3.45 8.17 -12.88
C ASN A 247 -2.36 7.38 -12.13
N TRP A 248 -1.64 6.54 -12.87
CA TRP A 248 -0.58 5.68 -12.36
C TRP A 248 0.80 6.22 -12.77
N GLY A 249 1.78 6.08 -11.88
CA GLY A 249 3.13 6.60 -12.06
C GLY A 249 3.66 7.31 -10.81
N GLY A 250 4.93 7.68 -10.82
CA GLY A 250 5.53 8.55 -9.79
C GLY A 250 5.95 7.84 -8.50
N LEU A 251 5.94 6.50 -8.47
CA LEU A 251 6.48 5.72 -7.37
C LEU A 251 7.88 5.19 -7.69
N SER A 252 8.87 5.62 -6.90
CA SER A 252 10.26 5.15 -7.03
C SER A 252 10.97 5.03 -5.69
N LEU A 253 12.05 4.24 -5.66
CA LEU A 253 13.01 4.12 -4.57
C LEU A 253 14.44 4.32 -5.09
N ALA A 254 15.26 5.04 -4.34
CA ALA A 254 16.72 4.98 -4.44
C ALA A 254 17.28 4.39 -3.14
N CYS A 255 17.90 3.22 -3.25
CA CYS A 255 18.50 2.48 -2.15
C CYS A 255 20.02 2.66 -2.17
N VAL A 256 20.56 3.37 -1.20
CA VAL A 256 22.00 3.57 -1.03
C VAL A 256 22.53 2.49 -0.09
N GLY A 257 23.31 1.55 -0.60
CA GLY A 257 24.02 0.55 0.19
C GLY A 257 25.50 0.84 0.31
N GLN A 258 26.18 0.11 1.20
CA GLN A 258 27.64 0.21 1.37
C GLN A 258 28.46 -0.14 0.12
N ARG A 259 27.88 -0.92 -0.81
CA ARG A 259 28.59 -1.44 -1.98
C ARG A 259 27.99 -0.97 -3.31
N ALA A 260 26.72 -0.59 -3.33
CA ALA A 260 26.06 -0.10 -4.55
C ALA A 260 24.93 0.88 -4.23
N LEU A 261 24.57 1.67 -5.23
CA LEU A 261 23.29 2.38 -5.33
C LEU A 261 22.39 1.57 -6.25
N VAL A 262 21.14 1.34 -5.85
CA VAL A 262 20.12 0.72 -6.70
C VAL A 262 18.89 1.62 -6.77
N GLU A 263 18.39 1.83 -7.97
CA GLU A 263 17.18 2.59 -8.23
C GLU A 263 16.09 1.65 -8.72
N PHE A 264 14.89 1.87 -8.22
CA PHE A 264 13.69 1.15 -8.58
C PHE A 264 12.62 2.17 -8.98
N ASP A 265 12.08 1.99 -10.17
CA ASP A 265 10.89 2.69 -10.65
C ASP A 265 9.80 1.64 -10.84
N ALA A 266 8.62 1.86 -10.26
CA ALA A 266 7.49 0.95 -10.38
C ALA A 266 6.75 1.08 -11.73
N PHE A 267 6.97 2.19 -12.44
CA PHE A 267 6.28 2.50 -13.69
C PHE A 267 7.25 3.05 -14.76
N PRO A 268 8.36 2.35 -15.06
CA PRO A 268 9.31 2.83 -16.06
C PRO A 268 8.65 2.78 -17.45
N PRO A 269 8.88 3.78 -18.31
CA PRO A 269 8.51 3.68 -19.71
C PRO A 269 9.40 2.63 -20.39
N LEU A 270 8.81 1.61 -21.03
CA LEU A 270 9.58 0.72 -21.93
C LEU A 270 9.78 1.37 -23.29
N LEU A 271 8.76 2.09 -23.73
CA LEU A 271 8.77 2.88 -24.95
C LEU A 271 8.29 4.26 -24.58
N ASP A 272 8.95 5.27 -25.13
CA ASP A 272 8.59 6.67 -25.01
C ASP A 272 8.73 7.33 -26.39
N GLY A 273 7.87 8.29 -26.68
CA GLY A 273 7.77 8.90 -27.99
C GLY A 273 6.61 9.89 -28.10
N TYR A 274 6.42 10.40 -29.31
CA TYR A 274 5.39 11.38 -29.61
C TYR A 274 4.49 10.89 -30.75
N ASP A 275 3.19 10.88 -30.51
CA ASP A 275 2.17 10.59 -31.50
C ASP A 275 1.72 11.91 -32.14
N THR A 276 2.15 12.14 -33.38
CA THR A 276 1.76 13.34 -34.14
C THR A 276 0.28 13.35 -34.54
N ALA A 277 -0.37 12.19 -34.63
CA ALA A 277 -1.79 12.11 -34.99
C ALA A 277 -2.69 12.48 -33.80
N GLN A 278 -2.26 12.15 -32.58
CA GLN A 278 -2.97 12.54 -31.34
C GLN A 278 -2.42 13.82 -30.70
N ALA A 279 -1.26 14.31 -31.15
CA ALA A 279 -0.51 15.40 -30.54
C ALA A 279 -0.18 15.15 -29.04
N THR A 280 0.04 13.89 -28.68
CA THR A 280 0.31 13.43 -27.31
C THR A 280 1.61 12.63 -27.24
N THR A 281 2.21 12.53 -26.05
CA THR A 281 3.26 11.54 -25.81
C THR A 281 2.66 10.14 -25.80
N ARG A 282 3.30 9.20 -26.49
CA ARG A 282 2.99 7.78 -26.41
C ARG A 282 4.04 7.12 -25.53
N TRP A 283 3.58 6.50 -24.46
CA TRP A 283 4.42 5.68 -23.60
C TRP A 283 3.76 4.32 -23.43
N GLU A 284 4.58 3.27 -23.41
CA GLU A 284 4.13 1.92 -23.07
C GLU A 284 4.69 1.59 -21.68
N PRO A 285 3.83 1.34 -20.68
CA PRO A 285 4.30 1.00 -19.35
C PRO A 285 5.06 -0.32 -19.38
N GLY A 286 6.18 -0.37 -18.66
CA GLY A 286 6.91 -1.63 -18.46
C GLY A 286 6.36 -2.56 -17.42
N ALA A 287 5.37 -2.08 -16.67
CA ALA A 287 4.81 -2.81 -15.57
C ALA A 287 3.88 -3.93 -16.08
N ILE A 288 4.06 -5.11 -15.47
CA ILE A 288 3.03 -6.13 -15.40
C ILE A 288 1.80 -5.51 -14.73
N ASN A 289 0.59 -5.98 -15.04
CA ASN A 289 -0.59 -5.61 -14.27
C ASN A 289 -0.42 -6.08 -12.80
N LEU A 290 0.01 -5.17 -11.93
CA LEU A 290 0.39 -5.45 -10.55
C LEU A 290 -0.83 -5.83 -9.70
N ASP A 291 -1.99 -5.27 -10.02
CA ASP A 291 -3.27 -5.64 -9.41
C ASP A 291 -3.63 -7.09 -9.74
N ALA A 292 -3.45 -7.52 -10.99
CA ALA A 292 -3.68 -8.91 -11.37
C ALA A 292 -2.74 -9.87 -10.62
N ALA A 293 -1.46 -9.53 -10.49
CA ALA A 293 -0.50 -10.34 -9.75
C ALA A 293 -0.85 -10.44 -8.25
N MET A 294 -1.29 -9.33 -7.64
CA MET A 294 -1.76 -9.28 -6.26
C MET A 294 -3.02 -10.12 -6.07
N LEU A 295 -4.02 -9.97 -6.94
CA LEU A 295 -5.25 -10.74 -6.92
C LEU A 295 -4.97 -12.24 -7.10
N ASP A 296 -4.07 -12.63 -8.00
CA ASP A 296 -3.67 -14.04 -8.17
C ASP A 296 -3.04 -14.63 -6.89
N SER A 297 -2.17 -13.87 -6.24
CA SER A 297 -1.58 -14.25 -4.95
C SER A 297 -2.66 -14.45 -3.88
N PHE A 298 -3.55 -13.47 -3.73
CA PHE A 298 -4.66 -13.51 -2.78
C PHE A 298 -5.60 -14.71 -3.03
N LEU A 299 -6.06 -14.87 -4.27
CA LEU A 299 -6.99 -15.94 -4.64
C LEU A 299 -6.34 -17.32 -4.48
N THR A 300 -5.03 -17.44 -4.72
CA THR A 300 -4.29 -18.69 -4.47
C THR A 300 -4.26 -19.03 -2.99
N ALA A 301 -3.97 -18.04 -2.13
CA ALA A 301 -4.02 -18.20 -0.67
C ALA A 301 -5.44 -18.60 -0.21
N ALA A 302 -6.48 -17.93 -0.72
CA ALA A 302 -7.87 -18.25 -0.40
C ALA A 302 -8.28 -19.66 -0.86
N ARG A 303 -7.81 -20.14 -2.02
CA ARG A 303 -8.08 -21.52 -2.49
C ARG A 303 -7.37 -22.57 -1.64
N THR A 304 -6.14 -22.30 -1.22
CA THR A 304 -5.28 -23.28 -0.53
C THR A 304 -5.38 -23.23 0.99
N GLY A 305 -6.00 -22.18 1.55
CA GLY A 305 -6.04 -21.94 3.00
C GLY A 305 -4.70 -21.45 3.56
N GLN A 306 -3.75 -21.04 2.72
CA GLN A 306 -2.50 -20.43 3.15
C GLN A 306 -2.72 -18.98 3.58
N ARG A 307 -1.85 -18.46 4.45
CA ARG A 307 -1.85 -17.04 4.83
C ARG A 307 -1.45 -16.20 3.61
N ALA A 308 -2.28 -15.24 3.26
CA ALA A 308 -1.99 -14.27 2.21
C ALA A 308 -1.01 -13.20 2.72
N HIS A 309 -0.12 -12.72 1.86
CA HIS A 309 0.83 -11.64 2.15
C HIS A 309 0.76 -10.55 1.07
N PRO A 310 0.85 -9.25 1.43
CA PRO A 310 1.04 -8.70 2.78
C PRO A 310 -0.17 -8.96 3.65
N ASP A 311 0.07 -9.36 4.89
CA ASP A 311 -1.01 -9.61 5.82
C ASP A 311 -1.45 -8.32 6.54
N GLY A 312 -2.50 -8.43 7.35
CA GLY A 312 -2.99 -7.32 8.17
C GLY A 312 -1.93 -6.75 9.12
N GLU A 313 -0.97 -7.55 9.58
CA GLU A 313 0.15 -7.07 10.40
C GLU A 313 1.08 -6.13 9.62
N THR A 314 1.39 -6.44 8.35
CA THR A 314 2.06 -5.47 7.47
C THR A 314 1.23 -4.20 7.33
N GLY A 315 -0.08 -4.33 7.05
CA GLY A 315 -0.98 -3.17 6.94
C GLY A 315 -1.01 -2.28 8.20
N LEU A 316 -0.96 -2.90 9.39
CA LEU A 316 -0.86 -2.21 10.66
C LEU A 316 0.49 -1.49 10.81
N ARG A 317 1.62 -2.14 10.51
CA ARG A 317 2.94 -1.51 10.64
C ARG A 317 3.11 -0.31 9.70
N THR A 318 2.59 -0.38 8.48
CA THR A 318 2.59 0.74 7.54
C THR A 318 1.67 1.87 8.01
N LEU A 319 0.49 1.53 8.56
CA LEU A 319 -0.43 2.51 9.14
C LEU A 319 0.21 3.25 10.33
N GLN A 320 0.91 2.54 11.22
CA GLN A 320 1.60 3.14 12.35
C GLN A 320 2.66 4.17 11.92
N THR A 321 3.32 3.95 10.78
CA THR A 321 4.25 4.94 10.20
C THR A 321 3.50 6.21 9.77
N ALA A 322 2.35 6.08 9.10
CA ALA A 322 1.52 7.21 8.71
C ALA A 322 0.95 7.95 9.94
N LEU A 323 0.46 7.22 10.96
CA LEU A 323 -0.07 7.81 12.19
C LEU A 323 1.01 8.57 12.97
N ALA A 324 2.23 8.04 13.06
CA ALA A 324 3.36 8.75 13.65
C ALA A 324 3.71 10.02 12.86
N ALA A 325 3.56 10.01 11.54
CA ALA A 325 3.69 11.21 10.72
C ALA A 325 2.63 12.26 11.08
N TYR A 326 1.36 11.89 11.24
CA TYR A 326 0.31 12.82 11.69
C TYR A 326 0.55 13.38 13.08
N GLU A 327 1.01 12.55 14.02
CA GLU A 327 1.41 13.02 15.35
C GLU A 327 2.58 14.01 15.25
N SER A 328 3.56 13.75 14.39
CA SER A 328 4.66 14.68 14.12
C SER A 328 4.18 15.99 13.49
N LEU A 329 3.25 15.96 12.54
CA LEU A 329 2.65 17.16 11.94
C LEU A 329 1.89 18.00 12.98
N HIS A 330 1.19 17.34 13.91
CA HIS A 330 0.45 17.99 14.98
C HIS A 330 1.38 18.66 16.01
N THR A 331 2.36 17.90 16.52
CA THR A 331 3.27 18.33 17.58
C THR A 331 4.43 19.18 17.07
N ARG A 332 4.73 19.10 15.77
CA ARG A 332 5.92 19.66 15.11
C ARG A 332 7.22 19.15 15.72
N GLN A 333 7.23 17.91 16.21
CA GLN A 333 8.39 17.26 16.81
C GLN A 333 8.56 15.86 16.21
N PRO A 334 9.76 15.27 16.26
CA PRO A 334 9.96 13.87 15.96
C PRO A 334 9.19 12.98 16.95
N VAL A 335 8.52 11.95 16.45
CA VAL A 335 7.76 10.97 17.24
C VAL A 335 8.60 9.71 17.38
N VAL A 336 8.87 9.31 18.62
CA VAL A 336 9.56 8.05 18.93
C VAL A 336 8.54 6.93 18.96
N THR A 337 8.73 5.90 18.14
CA THR A 337 7.78 4.78 18.06
C THR A 337 8.11 3.71 19.12
N ALA A 338 7.18 2.78 19.33
CA ALA A 338 7.38 1.66 20.26
C ALA A 338 8.60 0.77 19.89
N ALA A 339 9.04 0.79 18.63
CA ALA A 339 10.22 0.04 18.17
C ALA A 339 11.54 0.54 18.83
N ALA A 340 11.58 1.80 19.27
CA ALA A 340 12.73 2.36 19.98
C ALA A 340 12.90 1.83 21.42
N ALA A 341 11.88 1.16 21.99
CA ALA A 341 11.91 0.64 23.36
C ALA A 341 12.64 -0.71 23.50
N GLY A 342 13.11 -1.30 22.38
CA GLY A 342 13.99 -2.47 22.40
C GLY A 342 15.42 -2.10 22.83
N PRO A 343 16.15 -2.97 23.54
CA PRO A 343 17.53 -2.68 23.92
C PRO A 343 18.37 -2.46 22.66
N LEU A 344 19.05 -1.31 22.59
CA LEU A 344 20.11 -1.07 21.61
C LEU A 344 21.06 -2.28 21.66
N PRO A 345 21.34 -2.97 20.54
CA PRO A 345 22.33 -4.03 20.54
C PRO A 345 23.65 -3.41 20.97
N HIS A 346 24.10 -3.80 22.17
CA HIS A 346 25.42 -3.45 22.68
C HIS A 346 26.45 -3.71 21.60
N SER A 347 27.38 -2.77 21.43
CA SER A 347 28.55 -2.92 20.58
C SER A 347 29.26 -4.22 20.94
N SER A 348 29.06 -5.27 20.14
CA SER A 348 29.81 -6.50 20.30
C SER A 348 31.24 -6.21 19.86
N SER A 349 32.05 -5.97 20.89
CA SER A 349 33.49 -6.12 20.98
C SER A 349 34.17 -6.59 19.70
N HIS A 350 34.96 -5.69 19.11
CA HIS A 350 36.09 -6.06 18.27
C HIS A 350 36.85 -7.21 18.94
N THR A 351 36.77 -8.39 18.35
CA THR A 351 37.75 -9.44 18.61
C THR A 351 38.98 -9.04 17.81
N PRO A 352 40.14 -8.74 18.45
CA PRO A 352 41.33 -8.39 17.68
C PRO A 352 41.77 -9.63 16.91
N LEU A 353 41.93 -9.47 15.60
CA LEU A 353 42.59 -10.45 14.75
C LEU A 353 44.00 -10.69 15.30
N SER A 354 44.30 -11.94 15.67
CA SER A 354 45.63 -12.41 16.01
C SER A 354 46.60 -12.07 14.87
N PRO A 355 47.81 -11.55 15.15
CA PRO A 355 48.82 -11.38 14.11
C PRO A 355 49.21 -12.75 13.56
N ARG A 356 49.12 -12.92 12.24
CA ARG A 356 49.72 -14.06 11.55
C ARG A 356 51.23 -13.90 11.61
N GLU A 357 51.90 -14.90 12.17
CA GLU A 357 53.35 -15.01 12.19
C GLU A 357 53.93 -15.00 10.77
N ASP A 358 54.93 -14.13 10.60
CA ASP A 358 55.88 -14.16 9.49
C ASP A 358 56.53 -15.54 9.38
N ARG A 359 56.37 -16.20 8.24
CA ARG A 359 57.29 -17.25 7.80
C ARG A 359 58.05 -16.77 6.57
N CYS A 360 59.20 -16.19 6.82
CA CYS A 360 60.30 -16.10 5.87
C CYS A 360 61.58 -16.57 6.59
N GLY A 361 62.21 -17.66 6.11
CA GLY A 361 63.55 -18.04 6.60
C GLY A 361 63.92 -19.53 6.52
N ARG A 362 64.39 -19.94 5.34
CA ARG A 362 65.58 -20.80 5.07
C ARG A 362 65.96 -21.89 6.09
N GLN A 363 65.92 -23.15 5.66
CA GLN A 363 67.10 -23.92 5.20
C GLN A 363 66.66 -25.09 4.32
#